data_AF-A0A128EKG4-F1
#
_entry.id   AF-A0A128EKG4-F1
#
_cell.length_a   1.000
_cell.length_b   1.000
_cell.length_c   1.000
_cell.angle_alpha   90.00
_cell.angle_beta   90.00
_cell.angle_gamma   90.00
#
_symmetry.space_group_name_H-M   'P 1'
#
loop_
_entity.id
_entity.type
_entity.pdbx_description
1 polymer ?
#
loop_
_entity_poly.entity_id
_entity_poly.type
_entity_poly.pdbx_seq_one_letter_code
_entity_poly.pdbx_strand_id
1 'polypeptide(L)'
;MGIKVAYVILKTLSIVKSCPMYAVSGFELNDNQPIRANKNLSFVLEKDFSISLKKVEPVNFELPQDLSNLNKFDDILPNYIIDAV
;
A
#
# COMPACT_ATOMS: atom_id res chain seq x y z
N MET A 1 -2.30 9.66 6.67
CA MET A 1 -3.68 10.23 6.60
C MET A 1 -4.40 9.95 5.29
N GLY A 2 -3.77 10.17 4.12
CA GLY A 2 -4.43 9.97 2.81
C GLY A 2 -5.07 8.59 2.61
N ILE A 3 -4.40 7.51 3.03
CA ILE A 3 -4.93 6.14 2.90
C ILE A 3 -6.24 5.91 3.68
N LYS A 4 -6.41 6.55 4.84
CA LYS A 4 -7.65 6.47 5.64
C LYS A 4 -8.82 7.11 4.88
N VAL A 5 -8.60 8.29 4.33
CA VAL A 5 -9.61 9.04 3.57
C VAL A 5 -9.98 8.29 2.29
N ALA A 6 -8.97 7.83 1.54
CA ALA A 6 -9.19 7.03 0.33
C ALA A 6 -9.98 5.74 0.62
N TYR A 7 -9.64 5.04 1.70
CA TYR A 7 -10.37 3.85 2.13
C TYR A 7 -11.85 4.15 2.40
N VAL A 8 -12.16 5.19 3.18
CA VAL A 8 -13.57 5.54 3.49
C VAL A 8 -14.34 5.84 2.19
N ILE A 9 -13.76 6.64 1.29
CA ILE A 9 -14.41 6.99 0.01
C ILE A 9 -14.67 5.73 -0.84
N LEU A 10 -13.64 4.90 -1.04
CA LEU A 10 -13.75 3.69 -1.85
C LEU A 10 -14.69 2.65 -1.23
N LYS A 11 -14.67 2.51 0.10
CA LYS A 11 -15.56 1.61 0.82
C LYS A 11 -17.02 2.05 0.70
N THR A 12 -17.29 3.35 0.83
CA THR A 12 -18.62 3.91 0.59
C THR A 12 -19.08 3.64 -0.85
N LEU A 13 -18.21 3.84 -1.84
CA LEU A 13 -18.54 3.56 -3.24
C LEU A 13 -18.87 2.08 -3.49
N SER A 14 -18.05 1.18 -2.93
CA SER A 14 -18.27 -0.28 -2.99
C SER A 14 -19.64 -0.68 -2.44
N ILE A 15 -20.04 -0.10 -1.29
CA ILE A 15 -21.36 -0.34 -0.69
C ILE A 15 -22.48 0.19 -1.60
N VAL A 16 -22.38 1.43 -2.07
CA VAL A 16 -23.42 2.07 -2.89
C VAL A 16 -23.59 1.37 -4.24
N LYS A 17 -22.52 0.83 -4.81
CA LYS A 17 -22.54 0.15 -6.11
C LYS A 17 -22.68 -1.37 -6.01
N SER A 18 -22.75 -1.92 -4.79
CA SER A 18 -22.76 -3.37 -4.55
C SER A 18 -21.64 -4.10 -5.30
N CYS A 19 -20.43 -3.52 -5.34
CA CYS A 19 -19.29 -4.09 -6.04
C CYS A 19 -18.21 -4.55 -5.05
N PRO A 20 -17.50 -5.66 -5.33
CA PRO A 20 -16.45 -6.13 -4.46
C PRO A 20 -15.29 -5.13 -4.40
N MET A 21 -14.63 -5.09 -3.26
CA MET A 21 -13.43 -4.29 -3.01
C MET A 21 -12.37 -5.22 -2.47
N TYR A 22 -11.16 -5.12 -3.02
CA TYR A 22 -10.01 -5.95 -2.64
C TYR A 22 -8.83 -5.06 -2.25
N ALA A 23 -8.00 -5.55 -1.35
CA ALA A 23 -6.72 -4.95 -1.02
C ALA A 23 -5.64 -5.50 -1.94
N VAL A 24 -4.60 -4.69 -2.17
CA VAL A 24 -3.37 -5.08 -2.87
C VAL A 24 -2.17 -4.58 -2.06
N SER A 25 -1.03 -5.28 -2.20
CA SER A 25 0.21 -4.85 -1.55
C SER A 25 0.76 -3.59 -2.22
N GLY A 26 1.07 -2.56 -1.44
CA GLY A 26 1.77 -1.38 -1.94
C GLY A 26 3.17 -1.70 -2.50
N PHE A 27 3.80 -2.78 -2.02
CA PHE A 27 5.08 -3.25 -2.52
C PHE A 27 4.95 -3.94 -3.87
N GLU A 28 3.90 -4.72 -4.11
CA GLU A 28 3.65 -5.33 -5.42
C GLU A 28 3.40 -4.28 -6.50
N LEU A 29 2.80 -3.14 -6.14
CA LEU A 29 2.63 -1.99 -7.03
C LEU A 29 3.93 -1.24 -7.33
N ASN A 30 5.03 -1.56 -6.64
CA ASN A 30 6.30 -0.86 -6.74
C ASN A 30 7.47 -1.85 -6.90
N ASP A 31 7.24 -2.99 -7.57
CA ASP A 31 8.25 -4.04 -7.83
C ASP A 31 9.02 -4.53 -6.58
N ASN A 32 8.35 -4.53 -5.44
CA ASN A 32 8.89 -4.81 -4.11
C ASN A 32 10.09 -3.93 -3.72
N GLN A 33 10.21 -2.75 -4.33
CA GLN A 33 11.24 -1.77 -4.06
C GLN A 33 10.89 -0.86 -2.88
N PRO A 34 11.89 -0.20 -2.26
CA PRO A 34 11.67 0.69 -1.13
C PRO A 34 10.67 1.81 -1.42
N ILE A 35 9.70 1.98 -0.54
CA ILE A 35 8.65 3.01 -0.63
C ILE A 35 9.02 4.16 0.30
N ARG A 36 8.99 5.40 -0.22
CA ARG A 36 9.38 6.59 0.56
C ARG A 36 8.54 6.73 1.84
N ALA A 37 9.23 6.93 2.96
CA ALA A 37 8.64 7.31 4.23
C ALA A 37 9.02 8.77 4.58
N ASN A 38 9.27 9.06 5.86
CA ASN A 38 9.65 10.39 6.31
C ASN A 38 11.17 10.63 6.19
N LYS A 39 11.56 11.86 5.84
CA LYS A 39 12.97 12.29 5.69
C LYS A 39 13.71 11.39 4.68
N ASN A 40 14.78 10.74 5.12
CA ASN A 40 15.63 9.85 4.31
C ASN A 40 15.37 8.36 4.65
N LEU A 41 14.19 8.05 5.20
CA LEU A 41 13.78 6.69 5.49
C LEU A 41 12.80 6.21 4.42
N SER A 42 12.81 4.90 4.20
CA SER A 42 11.92 4.18 3.31
C SER A 42 11.40 2.93 4.01
N PHE A 43 10.15 2.57 3.71
CA PHE A 43 9.60 1.27 4.05
C PHE A 43 10.20 0.21 3.14
N VAL A 44 10.66 -0.88 3.72
CA VAL A 44 11.27 -2.01 3.01
C VAL A 44 10.54 -3.29 3.41
N LEU A 45 10.18 -4.09 2.42
CA LEU A 45 9.64 -5.43 2.63
C LEU A 45 10.79 -6.41 2.84
N GLU A 46 10.83 -7.03 4.00
CA GLU A 46 11.83 -8.03 4.36
C GLU A 46 11.46 -9.42 3.83
N LYS A 47 12.42 -10.34 3.84
CA LYS A 47 12.21 -11.74 3.40
C LYS A 47 11.20 -12.51 4.25
N ASP A 48 10.99 -12.10 5.49
CA ASP A 48 10.00 -12.67 6.41
C ASP A 48 8.62 -11.99 6.30
N PHE A 49 8.41 -11.19 5.26
CA PHE A 49 7.21 -10.38 5.01
C PHE A 49 6.94 -9.28 6.05
N SER A 50 7.88 -9.01 6.96
CA SER A 50 7.80 -7.86 7.83
C SER A 50 8.13 -6.57 7.08
N ILE A 51 7.59 -5.45 7.55
CA ILE A 51 7.86 -4.12 7.00
C ILE A 51 8.78 -3.40 7.99
N SER A 52 9.95 -2.97 7.51
CA SER A 52 10.92 -2.23 8.31
C SER A 52 11.16 -0.83 7.74
N LEU A 53 11.61 0.09 8.60
CA LEU A 53 12.09 1.41 8.18
C LEU A 53 13.61 1.40 8.06
N LYS A 54 14.11 1.66 6.85
CA LYS A 54 15.56 1.71 6.57
C LYS A 54 15.94 3.00 5.87
N LYS A 55 17.20 3.41 6.07
CA LYS A 55 17.80 4.54 5.36
C LYS A 55 18.30 4.09 3.98
N VAL A 56 17.36 3.94 3.04
CA VAL A 56 17.60 3.51 1.66
C VAL A 56 16.87 4.47 0.72
N GLU A 57 17.50 4.79 -0.41
CA GLU A 57 16.87 5.63 -1.44
C GLU A 57 15.58 4.96 -1.95
N PRO A 58 14.44 5.67 -1.93
CA PRO A 58 13.19 5.14 -2.46
C PRO A 58 13.22 5.11 -3.98
N VAL A 59 12.42 4.22 -4.57
CA VAL A 59 12.12 4.26 -5.99
C VAL A 59 10.91 5.16 -6.22
N ASN A 60 10.88 5.89 -7.34
CA ASN A 60 9.71 6.66 -7.73
C ASN A 60 8.57 5.71 -8.06
N PHE A 61 7.39 5.97 -7.49
CA PHE A 61 6.21 5.21 -7.82
C PHE A 61 5.78 5.48 -9.27
N GLU A 62 5.62 4.42 -10.04
CA GLU A 62 5.02 4.44 -11.37
C GLU A 62 3.76 3.59 -11.35
N LEU A 63 2.69 4.08 -12.00
CA LEU A 63 1.46 3.31 -12.08
C LEU A 63 1.69 2.11 -13.02
N PRO A 64 1.53 0.86 -12.55
CA PRO A 64 1.71 -0.30 -13.41
C PRO A 64 0.68 -0.28 -14.55
N GLN A 65 1.10 -0.71 -15.74
CA GLN A 65 0.23 -0.81 -16.91
C GLN A 65 -0.80 -1.94 -16.81
N ASP A 66 -0.51 -2.95 -15.99
CA ASP A 66 -1.35 -4.12 -15.77
C ASP A 66 -1.51 -4.40 -14.27
N LEU A 67 -2.75 -4.60 -13.85
CA LEU A 67 -3.13 -4.93 -12.46
C LEU A 67 -3.60 -6.38 -12.31
N SER A 68 -3.68 -7.15 -13.41
CA SER A 68 -4.22 -8.51 -13.42
C SER A 68 -3.36 -9.50 -12.63
N ASN A 69 -2.06 -9.25 -12.50
CA ASN A 69 -1.11 -10.12 -11.82
C ASN A 69 -0.93 -9.80 -10.32
N LEU A 70 -1.70 -8.85 -9.77
CA LEU A 70 -1.61 -8.48 -8.36
C LEU A 70 -2.36 -9.46 -7.47
N ASN A 71 -1.79 -9.75 -6.31
CA ASN A 71 -2.47 -10.53 -5.29
C ASN A 71 -3.59 -9.70 -4.67
N LYS A 72 -4.79 -10.28 -4.64
CA LYS A 72 -5.99 -9.65 -4.09
C LYS A 72 -6.29 -10.26 -2.73
N PHE A 73 -6.52 -9.40 -1.75
CA PHE A 73 -6.85 -9.81 -0.39
C PHE A 73 -8.25 -9.33 -0.01
N ASP A 74 -8.99 -10.18 0.70
CA ASP A 74 -10.32 -9.83 1.25
C ASP A 74 -10.22 -8.98 2.52
N ASP A 75 -9.08 -9.04 3.22
CA ASP A 75 -8.78 -8.10 4.30
C ASP A 75 -8.39 -6.74 3.71
N ILE A 76 -9.39 -5.88 3.59
CA ILE A 76 -9.27 -4.56 2.99
C ILE A 76 -8.90 -3.46 3.98
N LEU A 77 -8.65 -3.78 5.26
CA LEU A 77 -8.29 -2.77 6.24
C LEU A 77 -6.90 -2.20 5.91
N PRO A 78 -6.76 -0.86 5.76
CA PRO A 78 -5.47 -0.28 5.48
C PRO A 78 -4.46 -0.59 6.59
N ASN A 79 -3.24 -0.90 6.20
CA ASN A 79 -2.18 -1.14 7.15
C ASN A 79 -1.67 0.20 7.73
N TYR A 80 -1.88 0.40 9.04
CA TYR A 80 -1.59 1.67 9.72
C TYR A 80 -0.21 1.70 10.39
N ILE A 81 0.83 1.10 9.79
CA ILE A 81 2.21 1.03 10.33
C ILE A 81 2.93 2.39 10.27
N ILE A 82 2.32 3.42 10.83
CA ILE A 82 3.04 4.65 11.13
C ILE A 82 2.68 4.98 12.56
N ASP A 83 3.61 4.69 13.47
CA ASP A 83 3.59 5.28 14.82
C ASP A 83 3.43 6.79 14.69
N ALA A 84 2.68 7.38 15.61
CA ALA A 84 2.46 8.81 15.64
C ALA A 84 3.80 9.54 15.59
N VAL A 85 3.98 10.38 14.57
CA VAL A 85 5.06 11.38 14.53
C VAL A 85 4.65 12.55 15.41
#